data_AF-A0A9D5JKX7-F1
#
_entry.id   AF-A0A9D5JKX7-F1
#
_cell.length_a   1.000
_cell.length_b   1.000
_cell.length_c   1.000
_cell.angle_alpha   90.00
_cell.angle_beta   90.00
_cell.angle_gamma   90.00
#
_symmetry.space_group_name_H-M   'P 1'
#
loop_
_entity.id
_entity.type
_entity.pdbx_description
1 polymer ?
#
loop_
_entity_poly.entity_id
_entity_poly.type
_entity_poly.pdbx_seq_one_letter_code
_entity_poly.pdbx_strand_id
1 'polypeptide(L)'
;MEMFAPEAAAYFDQPDEVTSGTFSSDEQWLPSVNLKWNLNDEMLFRFGASKAVTRPNISQLRADQATVGAFRFIVDTSDPDNPNPPTTDVIPNQIFVFGGNPNLEPIESWNFDVSYEYYFGDDNSLTLALFRKDITNNIIFASETLDTVTLDGVEIPIVFNGELNQDEAEIQGLEIAWQQFFDELPGLLSNLGIQANYTYIDAETNAPLPVVDEDGDGAPDNFERIFRYGVNNFLGLSEHAVNAIGIYQDDKFEVRLAYNWRSGYLSSYRDFVTGNPIFQTGRGYLDGSLKYDINDALQVRLQVANILDTKADAEQQIDAAGQRFGRTSFVGDRRIKVGLRYNF
;
A
#
# COMPACT_ATOMS: atom_id res chain seq x y z
N MET A 1 -21.30 46.80 -0.40
CA MET A 1 -21.37 45.32 -0.45
C MET A 1 -20.94 44.91 0.94
N GLU A 2 -21.86 44.46 1.79
CA GLU A 2 -21.45 43.91 3.08
C GLU A 2 -20.51 42.75 2.78
N MET A 3 -19.29 42.79 3.32
CA MET A 3 -18.42 41.63 3.28
C MET A 3 -19.04 40.61 4.24
N PHE A 4 -19.47 39.49 3.70
CA PHE A 4 -19.61 38.29 4.53
C PHE A 4 -18.20 37.90 5.01
N ALA A 5 -18.09 37.50 6.27
CA ALA A 5 -16.85 37.04 6.91
C ALA A 5 -15.63 38.01 6.80
N PRO A 6 -15.72 39.27 7.27
CA PRO A 6 -14.63 40.24 7.19
C PRO A 6 -13.38 39.84 7.96
N GLU A 7 -13.49 39.12 9.09
CA GLU A 7 -12.32 38.64 9.84
C GLU A 7 -11.62 37.52 9.09
N ALA A 8 -12.37 36.58 8.48
CA ALA A 8 -11.78 35.55 7.63
C ALA A 8 -11.09 36.14 6.39
N ALA A 9 -11.70 37.13 5.72
CA ALA A 9 -11.05 37.80 4.60
C ALA A 9 -9.72 38.46 5.02
N ALA A 10 -9.72 39.15 6.16
CA ALA A 10 -8.51 39.77 6.70
C ALA A 10 -7.44 38.74 7.10
N TYR A 11 -7.83 37.55 7.55
CA TYR A 11 -6.91 36.46 7.88
C TYR A 11 -6.15 35.96 6.63
N PHE A 12 -6.83 35.77 5.50
CA PHE A 12 -6.20 35.29 4.26
C PHE A 12 -5.41 36.36 3.49
N ASP A 13 -5.65 37.65 3.76
CA ASP A 13 -4.88 38.76 3.20
C ASP A 13 -3.55 39.03 3.95
N GLN A 14 -3.27 38.26 5.01
CA GLN A 14 -2.02 38.38 5.76
C GLN A 14 -0.81 38.00 4.90
N PRO A 15 0.36 38.62 5.13
CA PRO A 15 1.58 38.22 4.43
C PRO A 15 1.96 36.79 4.78
N ASP A 16 2.56 36.08 3.81
CA ASP A 16 3.08 34.73 4.03
C ASP A 16 4.00 34.68 5.25
N GLU A 17 3.73 33.75 6.17
CA GLU A 17 4.63 33.48 7.28
C GLU A 17 5.83 32.64 6.82
N VAL A 18 7.03 33.08 7.21
CA VAL A 18 8.25 32.32 6.90
C VAL A 18 8.37 31.18 7.91
N THR A 19 8.00 29.97 7.49
CA THR A 19 8.25 28.76 8.27
C THR A 19 9.72 28.35 8.11
N SER A 20 10.53 28.57 9.16
CA SER A 20 11.89 28.06 9.20
C SER A 20 11.90 26.58 9.57
N GLY A 21 12.34 25.71 8.66
CA GLY A 21 12.63 24.31 8.98
C GLY A 21 14.03 24.16 9.55
N THR A 22 14.18 23.46 10.67
CA THR A 22 15.50 23.04 11.16
C THR A 22 15.84 21.71 10.52
N PHE A 23 16.91 21.65 9.73
CA PHE A 23 17.43 20.35 9.28
C PHE A 23 18.03 19.65 10.50
N SER A 24 17.33 18.64 11.03
CA SER A 24 17.91 17.81 12.08
C SER A 24 19.04 16.97 11.49
N SER A 25 20.26 17.19 11.95
CA SER A 25 21.39 16.32 11.64
C SER A 25 21.37 15.14 12.62
N ASP A 26 20.38 14.26 12.49
CA ASP A 26 20.28 13.11 13.39
C ASP A 26 21.40 12.12 13.09
N GLU A 27 22.28 11.92 14.07
CA GLU A 27 23.23 10.82 14.06
C GLU A 27 22.47 9.52 14.34
N GLN A 28 22.52 8.60 13.37
CA GLN A 28 21.78 7.35 13.41
C GLN A 28 22.74 6.17 13.62
N TRP A 29 22.55 5.43 14.72
CA TRP A 29 23.29 4.19 14.98
C TRP A 29 22.49 2.99 14.45
N LEU A 30 23.05 2.28 13.46
CA LEU A 30 22.37 1.21 12.71
C LEU A 30 23.10 -0.13 12.88
N PRO A 31 22.97 -0.82 14.04
CA PRO A 31 23.60 -2.11 14.25
C PRO A 31 22.99 -3.18 13.35
N SER A 32 23.81 -4.15 12.94
CA SER A 32 23.36 -5.32 12.21
C SER A 32 24.22 -6.55 12.53
N VAL A 33 23.59 -7.71 12.66
CA VAL A 33 24.25 -9.01 12.81
C VAL A 33 23.59 -10.01 11.87
N ASN A 34 24.43 -10.78 11.18
CA ASN A 34 23.99 -11.92 10.36
C ASN A 34 24.81 -13.14 10.77
N LEU A 35 24.13 -14.24 11.08
CA LEU A 35 24.76 -15.51 11.45
C LEU A 35 24.27 -16.60 10.51
N LYS A 36 25.21 -17.41 10.03
CA LYS A 36 24.94 -18.61 9.24
C LYS A 36 25.51 -19.81 9.99
N TRP A 37 24.69 -20.83 10.18
CA TRP A 37 25.08 -22.08 10.80
C TRP A 37 24.77 -23.26 9.87
N ASN A 38 25.82 -23.87 9.31
CA ASN A 38 25.68 -25.13 8.57
C ASN A 38 25.54 -26.29 9.57
N LEU A 39 24.43 -27.02 9.49
CA LEU A 39 24.26 -28.27 10.24
C LEU A 39 25.06 -29.41 9.59
N ASN A 40 25.09 -29.44 8.26
CA ASN A 40 25.88 -30.32 7.41
C ASN A 40 26.06 -29.65 6.02
N ASP A 41 26.42 -30.41 4.99
CA ASP A 41 26.65 -29.90 3.63
C ASP A 41 25.35 -29.50 2.89
N GLU A 42 24.19 -29.93 3.40
CA GLU A 42 22.87 -29.82 2.76
C GLU A 42 21.90 -28.90 3.54
N MET A 43 22.11 -28.74 4.84
CA MET A 43 21.18 -28.08 5.75
C MET A 43 21.86 -26.94 6.49
N LEU A 44 21.21 -25.78 6.54
CA LEU A 44 21.70 -24.62 7.26
C LEU A 44 20.58 -23.78 7.87
N PHE A 45 20.93 -23.07 8.94
CA PHE A 45 20.14 -21.99 9.50
C PHE A 45 20.78 -20.64 9.19
N ARG A 46 19.95 -19.61 9.00
CA ARG A 46 20.38 -18.21 9.01
C ARG A 46 19.59 -17.42 10.04
N PHE A 47 20.26 -16.47 10.66
CA PHE A 47 19.69 -15.52 11.59
C PHE A 47 20.12 -14.12 11.19
N GLY A 48 19.18 -13.19 11.14
CA GLY A 48 19.40 -11.77 10.86
C GLY A 48 18.76 -10.92 11.95
N ALA A 49 19.48 -9.91 12.42
CA ALA A 49 18.92 -8.85 13.25
C ALA A 49 19.55 -7.52 12.81
N SER A 50 18.75 -6.52 12.48
CA SER A 50 19.27 -5.22 12.04
C SER A 50 18.34 -4.06 12.32
N LYS A 51 18.92 -2.88 12.56
CA LYS A 51 18.21 -1.60 12.54
C LYS A 51 18.41 -0.94 11.16
N ALA A 52 17.32 -0.49 10.56
CA ALA A 52 17.32 0.24 9.29
C ALA A 52 16.63 1.61 9.45
N VAL A 53 16.93 2.52 8.53
CA VAL A 53 16.32 3.85 8.47
C VAL A 53 16.03 4.23 7.02
N THR A 54 14.85 4.80 6.79
CA THR A 54 14.45 5.38 5.50
C THR A 54 14.12 6.85 5.70
N ARG A 55 14.90 7.73 5.06
CA ARG A 55 14.66 9.17 5.14
C ARG A 55 13.41 9.57 4.36
N PRO A 56 12.66 10.59 4.79
CA PRO A 56 11.53 11.11 4.02
C PRO A 56 11.99 11.60 2.66
N ASN A 57 11.11 11.54 1.66
CA ASN A 57 11.43 12.13 0.36
C ASN A 57 11.55 13.65 0.49
N ILE A 58 12.51 14.25 -0.23
CA ILE A 58 12.76 15.70 -0.20
C ILE A 58 11.49 16.51 -0.54
N SER A 59 10.64 15.99 -1.42
CA SER A 59 9.35 16.62 -1.76
C SER A 59 8.36 16.66 -0.59
N GLN A 60 8.44 15.70 0.34
CA GLN A 60 7.62 15.65 1.55
C GLN A 60 8.15 16.64 2.60
N LEU A 61 9.45 16.95 2.60
CA LEU A 61 10.11 17.88 3.53
C LEU A 61 10.02 19.36 3.13
N ARG A 62 9.34 19.70 2.04
CA ARG A 62 9.25 21.10 1.60
C ARG A 62 8.56 21.95 2.66
N ALA A 63 9.11 23.13 2.95
CA ALA A 63 8.49 24.09 3.87
C ALA A 63 7.31 24.84 3.24
N ASP A 64 7.16 24.76 1.92
CA ASP A 64 6.06 25.40 1.18
C ASP A 64 4.71 24.78 1.56
N GLN A 65 3.83 25.64 2.08
CA GLN A 65 2.49 25.30 2.51
C GLN A 65 1.49 26.33 1.97
N ALA A 66 0.33 25.85 1.54
CA ALA A 66 -0.78 26.64 1.04
C ALA A 66 -1.95 26.53 2.02
N THR A 67 -2.49 27.67 2.39
CA THR A 67 -3.62 27.77 3.31
C THR A 67 -4.90 28.04 2.54
N VAL A 68 -5.96 27.28 2.80
CA VAL A 68 -7.25 27.38 2.11
C VAL A 68 -8.36 27.45 3.14
N GLY A 69 -9.22 28.47 3.05
CA GLY A 69 -10.42 28.57 3.87
C GLY A 69 -11.58 27.75 3.32
N ALA A 70 -12.18 26.93 4.18
CA ALA A 70 -13.45 26.29 3.93
C ALA A 70 -14.57 27.10 4.59
N PHE A 71 -15.63 27.35 3.83
CA PHE A 71 -16.76 28.17 4.25
C PHE A 71 -18.06 27.39 4.10
N ARG A 72 -18.97 27.61 5.05
CA ARG A 72 -20.34 27.11 4.98
C ARG A 72 -21.26 28.23 4.53
N PHE A 73 -22.04 27.96 3.49
CA PHE A 73 -23.05 28.88 2.98
C PHE A 73 -24.38 28.62 3.69
N ILE A 74 -24.88 29.63 4.39
CA ILE A 74 -26.22 29.61 4.98
C ILE A 74 -27.19 30.13 3.94
N VAL A 75 -28.27 29.38 3.70
CA VAL A 75 -29.28 29.70 2.69
C VAL A 75 -30.63 29.95 3.34
N ASP A 76 -31.46 30.77 2.72
CA ASP A 76 -32.81 31.01 3.17
C ASP A 76 -33.71 29.78 2.95
N THR A 77 -34.09 29.11 4.03
CA THR A 77 -34.99 27.93 3.98
C THR A 77 -36.47 28.29 4.18
N SER A 78 -36.84 29.57 4.12
CA SER A 78 -38.23 30.01 4.33
C SER A 78 -39.19 29.57 3.23
N ASP A 79 -38.69 29.33 2.01
CA ASP A 79 -39.42 28.72 0.90
C ASP A 79 -38.85 27.32 0.59
N PRO A 80 -39.50 26.24 1.06
CA PRO A 80 -39.02 24.87 0.87
C PRO A 80 -39.13 24.37 -0.58
N ASP A 81 -39.90 25.04 -1.44
CA ASP A 81 -40.08 24.67 -2.84
C ASP A 81 -39.10 25.41 -3.78
N ASN A 82 -38.30 26.35 -3.26
CA ASN A 82 -37.30 27.05 -4.05
C ASN A 82 -36.07 26.15 -4.29
N PRO A 83 -35.78 25.74 -5.55
CA PRO A 83 -34.62 24.90 -5.84
C PRO A 83 -33.28 25.64 -5.71
N ASN A 84 -33.29 26.98 -5.61
CA ASN A 84 -32.11 27.83 -5.50
C ASN A 84 -32.32 28.92 -4.44
N PRO A 85 -32.33 28.56 -3.15
CA PRO A 85 -32.48 29.55 -2.07
C PRO A 85 -31.28 30.52 -2.07
N PRO A 86 -31.51 31.83 -1.89
CA PRO A 86 -30.43 32.80 -1.81
C PRO A 86 -29.56 32.55 -0.56
N THR A 87 -28.26 32.76 -0.69
CA THR A 87 -27.33 32.78 0.45
C THR A 87 -27.64 33.98 1.34
N THR A 88 -27.87 33.73 2.63
CA THR A 88 -28.14 34.73 3.65
C THR A 88 -26.92 35.06 4.48
N ASP A 89 -25.99 34.11 4.63
CA ASP A 89 -24.74 34.30 5.34
C ASP A 89 -23.65 33.34 4.84
N VAL A 90 -22.38 33.69 5.10
CA VAL A 90 -21.23 32.82 4.87
C VAL A 90 -20.41 32.80 6.13
N ILE A 91 -20.30 31.63 6.75
CA ILE A 91 -19.53 31.45 7.98
C ILE A 91 -18.28 30.62 7.70
N PRO A 92 -17.13 30.98 8.30
CA PRO A 92 -15.94 30.13 8.23
C PRO A 92 -16.23 28.79 8.90
N ASN A 93 -15.73 27.71 8.32
CA ASN A 93 -15.90 26.35 8.83
C ASN A 93 -14.57 25.77 9.32
N GLN A 94 -13.50 25.97 8.54
CA GLN A 94 -12.19 25.41 8.81
C GLN A 94 -11.13 26.09 7.96
N ILE A 95 -9.88 26.07 8.42
CA ILE A 95 -8.72 26.41 7.62
C ILE A 95 -7.93 25.13 7.34
N PHE A 96 -7.62 24.88 6.07
CA PHE A 96 -6.76 23.78 5.66
C PHE A 96 -5.37 24.28 5.33
N VAL A 97 -4.35 23.56 5.79
CA VAL A 97 -2.95 23.77 5.43
C VAL A 97 -2.48 22.56 4.63
N PHE A 98 -2.09 22.76 3.37
CA PHE A 98 -1.57 21.72 2.49
C PHE A 98 -0.11 21.99 2.17
N GLY A 99 0.72 20.97 2.04
CA GLY A 99 2.11 21.21 1.66
C GLY A 99 3.02 20.06 2.01
N GLY A 100 4.31 20.38 2.18
CA GLY A 100 5.23 19.48 2.84
C GLY A 100 5.19 19.65 4.36
N ASN A 101 5.78 18.69 5.03
CA ASN A 101 6.02 18.69 6.45
C ASN A 101 7.55 18.63 6.67
N PRO A 102 8.20 19.78 6.97
CA PRO A 102 9.64 19.82 7.22
C PRO A 102 10.05 19.12 8.53
N ASN A 103 9.09 18.77 9.39
CA ASN A 103 9.32 18.12 10.67
C ASN A 103 9.26 16.58 10.57
N LEU A 104 9.17 16.01 9.37
CA LEU A 104 9.12 14.56 9.21
C LEU A 104 10.41 13.91 9.73
N GLU A 105 10.22 12.96 10.63
CA GLU A 105 11.27 12.08 11.11
C GLU A 105 11.47 10.91 10.12
N PRO A 106 12.70 10.36 10.02
CA PRO A 106 12.93 9.15 9.26
C PRO A 106 12.11 7.97 9.78
N ILE A 107 11.63 7.12 8.86
CA ILE A 107 11.05 5.82 9.19
C ILE A 107 12.18 4.94 9.71
N GLU A 108 12.04 4.39 10.91
CA GLU A 108 13.00 3.45 11.48
C GLU A 108 12.40 2.05 11.54
N SER A 109 13.24 1.02 11.43
CA SER A 109 12.77 -0.34 11.65
C SER A 109 13.80 -1.24 12.33
N TRP A 110 13.31 -2.07 13.23
CA TRP A 110 14.02 -3.26 13.70
C TRP A 110 13.53 -4.47 12.90
N ASN A 111 14.47 -5.21 12.33
CA ASN A 111 14.19 -6.34 11.45
C ASN A 111 14.84 -7.59 12.04
N PHE A 112 14.04 -8.64 12.19
CA PHE A 112 14.47 -9.93 12.70
C PHE A 112 14.05 -11.04 11.73
N ASP A 113 15.00 -11.88 11.35
CA ASP A 113 14.79 -12.94 10.37
C ASP A 113 15.44 -14.24 10.84
N VAL A 114 14.74 -15.35 10.67
CA VAL A 114 15.27 -16.70 10.89
C VAL A 114 14.86 -17.58 9.72
N SER A 115 15.82 -18.26 9.09
CA SER A 115 15.55 -19.22 8.01
C SER A 115 16.20 -20.56 8.25
N TYR A 116 15.54 -21.60 7.75
CA TYR A 116 16.05 -22.95 7.57
C TYR A 116 16.06 -23.25 6.07
N GLU A 117 17.21 -23.67 5.55
CA GLU A 117 17.41 -24.04 4.17
C GLU A 117 17.88 -25.50 4.11
N TYR A 118 17.23 -26.30 3.28
CA TYR A 118 17.58 -27.69 2.99
C TYR A 118 17.72 -27.89 1.48
N TYR A 119 18.93 -28.23 1.06
CA TYR A 119 19.29 -28.55 -0.31
C TYR A 119 19.42 -30.06 -0.46
N PHE A 120 18.71 -30.66 -1.41
CA PHE A 120 18.69 -32.11 -1.59
C PHE A 120 18.78 -32.49 -3.06
N GLY A 121 19.59 -33.49 -3.39
CA GLY A 121 19.99 -33.71 -4.78
C GLY A 121 20.73 -32.49 -5.35
N ASP A 122 20.88 -32.45 -6.67
CA ASP A 122 21.70 -31.41 -7.31
C ASP A 122 20.96 -30.08 -7.51
N ASP A 123 19.64 -30.12 -7.70
CA ASP A 123 18.84 -28.96 -8.13
C ASP A 123 17.58 -28.68 -7.26
N ASN A 124 17.43 -29.35 -6.11
CA ASN A 124 16.25 -29.21 -5.26
C ASN A 124 16.53 -28.48 -3.94
N SER A 125 15.53 -27.75 -3.46
CA SER A 125 15.64 -27.01 -2.21
C SER A 125 14.29 -26.78 -1.54
N LEU A 126 14.29 -26.78 -0.22
CA LEU A 126 13.22 -26.28 0.64
C LEU A 126 13.79 -25.16 1.51
N THR A 127 13.09 -24.03 1.57
CA THR A 127 13.36 -22.94 2.50
C THR A 127 12.13 -22.65 3.34
N LEU A 128 12.34 -22.50 4.64
CA LEU A 128 11.34 -22.01 5.60
C LEU A 128 11.93 -20.76 6.26
N ALA A 129 11.20 -19.66 6.28
CA ALA A 129 11.63 -18.42 6.92
C ALA A 129 10.52 -17.87 7.81
N LEU A 130 10.93 -17.25 8.92
CA LEU A 130 10.10 -16.46 9.81
C LEU A 130 10.72 -15.07 9.87
N PHE A 131 9.88 -14.04 9.86
CA PHE A 131 10.34 -12.65 9.96
C PHE A 131 9.42 -11.82 10.85
N ARG A 132 10.00 -10.79 11.47
CA ARG A 132 9.29 -9.74 12.20
C ARG A 132 9.98 -8.41 11.93
N LYS A 133 9.17 -7.37 11.73
CA LYS A 133 9.59 -5.99 11.55
C LYS A 133 8.76 -5.10 12.44
N ASP A 134 9.44 -4.38 13.32
CA ASP A 134 8.85 -3.33 14.14
C ASP A 134 9.27 -2.00 13.51
N ILE A 135 8.31 -1.25 12.97
CA ILE A 135 8.51 0.00 12.23
C ILE A 135 8.01 1.14 13.10
N THR A 136 8.81 2.20 13.22
CA THR A 136 8.40 3.43 13.89
C THR A 136 8.49 4.61 12.93
N ASN A 137 7.77 5.68 13.26
CA ASN A 137 7.71 6.91 12.45
C ASN A 137 7.21 6.66 11.02
N ASN A 138 6.31 5.69 10.82
CA ASN A 138 5.77 5.33 9.52
C ASN A 138 5.09 6.56 8.89
N ILE A 139 5.52 6.97 7.70
CA ILE A 139 5.01 8.19 7.07
C ILE A 139 3.80 7.85 6.24
N ILE A 140 2.65 8.42 6.58
CA ILE A 140 1.42 8.30 5.80
C ILE A 140 0.75 9.65 5.62
N PHE A 141 -0.06 9.74 4.58
CA PHE A 141 -0.88 10.91 4.33
C PHE A 141 -2.09 10.94 5.26
N ALA A 142 -2.15 11.94 6.14
CA ALA A 142 -3.17 12.07 7.18
C ALA A 142 -3.52 13.55 7.44
N SER A 143 -4.38 13.78 8.44
CA SER A 143 -4.79 15.12 8.89
C SER A 143 -4.45 15.30 10.36
N GLU A 144 -3.99 16.49 10.73
CA GLU A 144 -3.67 16.88 12.12
C GLU A 144 -4.21 18.28 12.40
N THR A 145 -4.89 18.47 13.52
CA THR A 145 -5.29 19.81 13.98
C THR A 145 -4.09 20.51 14.59
N LEU A 146 -3.64 21.59 13.94
CA LEU A 146 -2.50 22.38 14.38
C LEU A 146 -2.89 23.35 15.50
N ASP A 147 -4.04 24.02 15.36
CA ASP A 147 -4.52 25.04 16.29
C ASP A 147 -6.02 25.31 16.07
N THR A 148 -6.60 26.21 16.86
CA THR A 148 -7.93 26.81 16.63
C THR A 148 -7.84 28.34 16.52
N VAL A 149 -8.74 28.94 15.76
CA VAL A 149 -8.85 30.40 15.63
C VAL A 149 -10.32 30.82 15.64
N THR A 150 -10.63 31.94 16.28
CA THR A 150 -11.96 32.54 16.21
C THR A 150 -12.01 33.56 15.08
N LEU A 151 -12.88 33.33 14.09
CA LEU A 151 -13.13 34.24 12.98
C LEU A 151 -14.63 34.46 12.84
N ASP A 152 -15.03 35.72 12.74
CA ASP A 152 -16.42 36.15 12.55
C ASP A 152 -17.35 35.59 13.64
N GLY A 153 -16.83 35.49 14.86
CA GLY A 153 -17.54 34.98 16.03
C GLY A 153 -17.66 33.45 16.12
N VAL A 154 -17.01 32.71 15.22
CA VAL A 154 -17.00 31.23 15.20
C VAL A 154 -15.58 30.72 15.46
N GLU A 155 -15.43 29.82 16.42
CA GLU A 155 -14.17 29.08 16.63
C GLU A 155 -14.06 27.96 15.59
N ILE A 156 -12.99 27.98 14.80
CA ILE A 156 -12.74 27.00 13.74
C ILE A 156 -11.33 26.39 13.87
N PRO A 157 -11.13 25.13 13.47
CA PRO A 157 -9.82 24.50 13.52
C PRO A 157 -8.94 24.88 12.31
N ILE A 158 -7.64 24.91 12.53
CA ILE A 158 -6.60 24.94 11.49
C ILE A 158 -6.05 23.52 11.37
N VAL A 159 -6.20 22.89 10.19
CA VAL A 159 -5.87 21.47 10.00
C VAL A 159 -4.86 21.29 8.89
N PHE A 160 -3.71 20.72 9.26
CA PHE A 160 -2.70 20.26 8.33
C PHE A 160 -3.16 18.99 7.63
N ASN A 161 -2.81 18.90 6.35
CA ASN A 161 -3.26 17.90 5.43
C ASN A 161 -2.10 17.48 4.53
N GLY A 162 -1.38 16.47 4.96
CA GLY A 162 -0.13 16.08 4.33
C GLY A 162 0.45 14.81 4.92
N GLU A 163 1.74 14.63 4.66
CA GLU A 163 2.49 13.50 5.19
C GLU A 163 2.81 13.74 6.67
N LEU A 164 2.50 12.75 7.50
CA LEU A 164 2.72 12.77 8.95
C LEU A 164 3.40 11.47 9.37
N ASN A 165 4.32 11.55 10.33
CA ASN A 165 4.81 10.36 11.01
C ASN A 165 3.68 9.78 11.87
N GLN A 166 3.51 8.46 11.79
CA GLN A 166 2.68 7.67 12.67
C GLN A 166 3.58 6.81 13.54
N ASP A 167 3.16 6.59 14.77
CA ASP A 167 4.03 6.01 15.79
C ASP A 167 4.55 4.63 15.40
N GLU A 168 3.66 3.68 15.05
CA GLU A 168 4.04 2.26 15.00
C GLU A 168 3.34 1.49 13.86
N ALA A 169 4.08 0.56 13.26
CA ALA A 169 3.57 -0.50 12.41
C ALA A 169 4.34 -1.81 12.66
N GLU A 170 3.62 -2.92 12.77
CA GLU A 170 4.20 -4.25 12.97
C GLU A 170 3.91 -5.11 11.74
N ILE A 171 4.94 -5.80 11.24
CA ILE A 171 4.80 -6.76 10.15
C ILE A 171 5.53 -8.03 10.55
N GLN A 172 4.80 -9.14 10.62
CA GLN A 172 5.37 -10.45 10.92
C GLN A 172 4.80 -11.51 9.98
N GLY A 173 5.54 -12.60 9.80
CA GLY A 173 5.09 -13.60 8.87
C GLY A 173 6.01 -14.80 8.75
N LEU A 174 5.59 -15.67 7.83
CA LEU A 174 6.37 -16.82 7.43
C LEU A 174 6.40 -16.94 5.91
N GLU A 175 7.48 -17.49 5.41
CA GLU A 175 7.68 -17.79 4.00
C GLU A 175 8.14 -19.22 3.83
N ILE A 176 7.60 -19.88 2.81
CA ILE A 176 7.98 -21.22 2.39
C ILE A 176 8.36 -21.12 0.92
N ALA A 177 9.51 -21.67 0.54
CA ALA A 177 9.90 -21.84 -0.86
C ALA A 177 10.31 -23.29 -1.11
N TRP A 178 9.81 -23.87 -2.19
CA TRP A 178 10.08 -25.24 -2.61
C TRP A 178 10.47 -25.24 -4.08
N GLN A 179 11.57 -25.89 -4.41
CA GLN A 179 11.97 -26.19 -5.78
C GLN A 179 12.33 -27.66 -5.86
N GLN A 180 11.81 -28.35 -6.87
CA GLN A 180 12.17 -29.73 -7.15
C GLN A 180 12.09 -30.05 -8.65
N PHE A 181 13.11 -30.70 -9.17
CA PHE A 181 13.11 -31.43 -10.42
C PHE A 181 13.01 -32.92 -10.14
N PHE A 182 12.30 -33.65 -11.01
CA PHE A 182 11.95 -35.05 -10.80
C PHE A 182 12.81 -36.01 -11.64
N ASP A 183 14.10 -35.69 -11.83
CA ASP A 183 15.02 -36.39 -12.74
C ASP A 183 15.15 -37.90 -12.47
N GLU A 184 14.86 -38.34 -11.25
CA GLU A 184 14.87 -39.76 -10.85
C GLU A 184 13.65 -40.56 -11.33
N LEU A 185 12.57 -39.91 -11.76
CA LEU A 185 11.36 -40.57 -12.23
C LEU A 185 11.51 -41.12 -13.66
N PRO A 186 10.88 -42.24 -14.01
CA PRO A 186 11.05 -42.85 -15.33
C PRO A 186 10.32 -42.10 -16.45
N GLY A 187 10.92 -42.11 -17.65
CA GLY A 187 10.28 -41.66 -18.88
C GLY A 187 10.04 -40.14 -18.90
N LEU A 188 8.87 -39.71 -19.37
CA LEU A 188 8.55 -38.27 -19.48
C LEU A 188 8.51 -37.55 -18.12
N LEU A 189 8.42 -38.29 -17.02
CA LEU A 189 8.36 -37.71 -15.68
C LEU A 189 9.72 -37.19 -15.21
N SER A 190 10.85 -37.68 -15.76
CA SER A 190 12.18 -37.16 -15.44
C SER A 190 12.33 -35.68 -15.78
N ASN A 191 11.57 -35.21 -16.77
CA ASN A 191 11.67 -33.86 -17.31
C ASN A 191 10.74 -32.87 -16.59
N LEU A 192 10.05 -33.30 -15.52
CA LEU A 192 9.14 -32.43 -14.77
C LEU A 192 9.89 -31.67 -13.67
N GLY A 193 9.42 -30.47 -13.39
CA GLY A 193 9.84 -29.68 -12.24
C GLY A 193 8.69 -28.88 -11.65
N ILE A 194 8.83 -28.50 -10.39
CA ILE A 194 7.92 -27.62 -9.68
C ILE A 194 8.72 -26.58 -8.91
N GLN A 195 8.25 -25.34 -8.96
CA GLN A 195 8.69 -24.27 -8.05
C GLN A 195 7.45 -23.71 -7.38
N ALA A 196 7.45 -23.58 -6.07
CA ALA A 196 6.34 -23.01 -5.33
C ALA A 196 6.86 -22.14 -4.19
N ASN A 197 6.17 -21.04 -3.91
CA ASN A 197 6.35 -20.30 -2.69
C ASN A 197 5.00 -19.86 -2.12
N TYR A 198 5.00 -19.70 -0.80
CA TYR A 198 3.87 -19.23 -0.04
C TYR A 198 4.38 -18.25 1.02
N THR A 199 3.72 -17.10 1.11
CA THR A 199 3.99 -16.09 2.14
C THR A 199 2.69 -15.82 2.91
N TYR A 200 2.79 -15.86 4.23
CA TYR A 200 1.78 -15.35 5.15
C TYR A 200 2.31 -14.09 5.83
N ILE A 201 1.51 -13.03 5.87
CA ILE A 201 1.87 -11.74 6.49
C ILE A 201 0.72 -11.30 7.39
N ASP A 202 1.02 -11.14 8.66
CA ASP A 202 0.19 -10.40 9.60
C ASP A 202 0.79 -8.99 9.74
N ALA A 203 0.01 -7.96 9.43
CA ALA A 203 0.50 -6.59 9.35
C ALA A 203 -0.53 -5.59 9.86
N GLU A 204 -0.14 -4.83 10.88
CA GLU A 204 -0.95 -3.81 11.53
C GLU A 204 -0.19 -2.48 11.55
N THR A 205 -0.94 -1.38 11.50
CA THR A 205 -0.39 -0.01 11.61
C THR A 205 -1.38 0.90 12.31
N ASN A 206 -0.85 1.93 12.97
CA ASN A 206 -1.65 3.05 13.42
C ASN A 206 -2.15 3.81 12.18
N ALA A 207 -3.40 3.57 11.81
CA ALA A 207 -4.04 4.26 10.71
C ALA A 207 -4.43 5.69 11.11
N PRO A 208 -4.65 6.60 10.14
CA PRO A 208 -5.11 7.94 10.43
C PRO A 208 -6.38 7.89 11.29
N LEU A 209 -6.43 8.70 12.35
CA LEU A 209 -7.58 8.72 13.24
C LEU A 209 -8.87 9.00 12.45
N PRO A 210 -9.96 8.29 12.76
CA PRO A 210 -11.25 8.62 12.16
C PRO A 210 -11.64 10.04 12.58
N VAL A 211 -12.07 10.85 11.61
CA VAL A 211 -12.61 12.18 11.91
C VAL A 211 -13.99 12.02 12.53
N VAL A 212 -14.28 12.89 13.50
CA VAL A 212 -15.44 12.86 14.38
C VAL A 212 -16.72 13.16 13.59
N ASP A 213 -17.71 12.28 13.80
CA ASP A 213 -19.14 12.48 13.56
C ASP A 213 -19.72 12.81 14.95
N GLU A 214 -19.69 14.10 15.29
CA GLU A 214 -19.96 14.65 16.62
C GLU A 214 -21.46 14.56 16.94
N ASP A 215 -22.32 14.62 15.92
CA ASP A 215 -23.77 14.50 16.08
C ASP A 215 -24.30 13.05 15.94
N GLY A 216 -23.46 12.12 15.47
CA GLY A 216 -23.74 10.70 15.39
C GLY A 216 -24.80 10.34 14.35
N ASP A 217 -25.03 11.20 13.35
CA ASP A 217 -26.04 11.01 12.31
C ASP A 217 -25.57 10.07 11.18
N GLY A 218 -24.30 9.64 11.21
CA GLY A 218 -23.65 8.80 10.21
C GLY A 218 -23.06 9.58 9.03
N ALA A 219 -23.26 10.90 8.99
CA ALA A 219 -22.64 11.87 8.12
C ALA A 219 -21.56 12.63 8.89
N PRO A 220 -20.31 12.60 8.42
CA PRO A 220 -19.23 13.32 9.08
C PRO A 220 -19.45 14.83 8.99
N ASP A 221 -19.32 15.51 10.13
CA ASP A 221 -19.50 16.96 10.23
C ASP A 221 -18.48 17.76 9.41
N ASN A 222 -17.38 17.12 9.02
CA ASN A 222 -16.32 17.69 8.19
C ASN A 222 -16.26 17.03 6.82
N PHE A 223 -16.79 17.72 5.80
CA PHE A 223 -17.03 17.15 4.47
C PHE A 223 -15.79 16.87 3.61
N GLU A 224 -14.59 17.32 3.97
CA GLU A 224 -13.47 17.25 3.02
C GLU A 224 -12.54 16.03 3.20
N ARG A 225 -12.28 15.56 4.43
CA ARG A 225 -11.35 14.42 4.66
C ARG A 225 -11.68 13.55 5.87
N ILE A 226 -12.55 12.56 5.64
CA ILE A 226 -13.02 11.64 6.68
C ILE A 226 -12.40 10.26 6.47
N PHE A 227 -11.66 9.76 7.45
CA PHE A 227 -11.30 8.35 7.52
C PHE A 227 -12.40 7.59 8.27
N ARG A 228 -13.14 6.71 7.60
CA ARG A 228 -14.23 5.95 8.24
C ARG A 228 -13.74 4.59 8.74
N TYR A 229 -14.33 4.13 9.84
CA TYR A 229 -14.18 2.79 10.44
C TYR A 229 -12.82 2.42 11.03
N GLY A 230 -11.81 3.30 10.97
CA GLY A 230 -10.55 3.11 11.71
C GLY A 230 -9.82 1.80 11.40
N VAL A 231 -9.73 1.42 10.11
CA VAL A 231 -9.06 0.17 9.70
C VAL A 231 -7.56 0.23 9.97
N ASN A 232 -7.01 -0.80 10.63
CA ASN A 232 -5.60 -0.87 11.03
C ASN A 232 -4.71 -1.65 10.04
N ASN A 233 -5.25 -2.09 8.90
CA ASN A 233 -4.46 -2.84 7.92
C ASN A 233 -3.33 -1.98 7.34
N PHE A 234 -2.16 -2.58 7.16
CA PHE A 234 -1.08 -1.95 6.42
C PHE A 234 -1.42 -1.85 4.91
N LEU A 235 -1.17 -0.70 4.30
CA LEU A 235 -1.49 -0.47 2.88
C LEU A 235 -0.70 -1.40 1.94
N GLY A 236 -1.41 -2.01 1.00
CA GLY A 236 -0.80 -2.77 -0.10
C GLY A 236 -0.39 -4.21 0.25
N LEU A 237 -0.49 -4.62 1.51
CA LEU A 237 -0.08 -5.94 1.97
C LEU A 237 -1.25 -6.92 1.97
N SER A 238 -1.08 -8.02 1.25
CA SER A 238 -1.99 -9.17 1.30
C SER A 238 -1.54 -10.12 2.39
N GLU A 239 -2.49 -10.63 3.16
CA GLU A 239 -2.21 -11.61 4.22
C GLU A 239 -1.67 -12.94 3.69
N HIS A 240 -2.12 -13.35 2.50
CA HIS A 240 -1.68 -14.59 1.86
C HIS A 240 -1.24 -14.31 0.43
N ALA A 241 -0.08 -14.86 0.04
CA ALA A 241 0.38 -14.88 -1.33
C ALA A 241 0.94 -16.28 -1.69
N VAL A 242 0.64 -16.74 -2.90
CA VAL A 242 1.09 -18.04 -3.43
C VAL A 242 1.61 -17.82 -4.84
N ASN A 243 2.78 -18.36 -5.15
CA ASN A 243 3.25 -18.48 -6.52
C ASN A 243 3.64 -19.94 -6.78
N ALA A 244 3.16 -20.54 -7.86
CA ALA A 244 3.43 -21.92 -8.22
C ALA A 244 3.72 -22.03 -9.72
N ILE A 245 4.80 -22.72 -10.08
CA ILE A 245 5.24 -22.92 -11.45
C ILE A 245 5.41 -24.41 -11.70
N GLY A 246 4.60 -24.95 -12.61
CA GLY A 246 4.83 -26.27 -13.19
C GLY A 246 5.77 -26.16 -14.39
N ILE A 247 6.77 -27.02 -14.45
CA ILE A 247 7.82 -27.03 -15.46
C ILE A 247 7.84 -28.40 -16.14
N TYR A 248 7.97 -28.42 -17.46
CA TYR A 248 8.44 -29.57 -18.22
C TYR A 248 9.60 -29.11 -19.09
N GLN A 249 10.75 -29.77 -19.03
CA GLN A 249 11.93 -29.40 -19.79
C GLN A 249 12.68 -30.64 -20.28
N ASP A 250 12.83 -30.74 -21.60
CA ASP A 250 13.71 -31.71 -22.27
C ASP A 250 14.68 -30.98 -23.22
N ASP A 251 15.43 -31.75 -24.02
CA ASP A 251 16.45 -31.22 -24.95
C ASP A 251 15.89 -30.26 -26.03
N LYS A 252 14.58 -30.31 -26.31
CA LYS A 252 13.94 -29.53 -27.39
C LYS A 252 12.81 -28.64 -26.90
N PHE A 253 12.12 -29.04 -25.84
CA PHE A 253 10.91 -28.40 -25.35
C PHE A 253 11.10 -27.90 -23.93
N GLU A 254 10.60 -26.69 -23.67
CA GLU A 254 10.44 -26.18 -22.31
C GLU A 254 9.05 -25.56 -22.19
N VAL A 255 8.26 -26.04 -21.25
CA VAL A 255 6.92 -25.54 -20.93
C VAL A 255 6.94 -25.09 -19.48
N ARG A 256 6.42 -23.88 -19.24
CA ARG A 256 6.17 -23.39 -17.88
C ARG A 256 4.75 -22.87 -17.77
N LEU A 257 4.06 -23.25 -16.70
CA LEU A 257 2.77 -22.69 -16.29
C LEU A 257 2.94 -22.08 -14.91
N ALA A 258 2.84 -20.76 -14.83
CA ALA A 258 3.04 -19.99 -13.61
C ALA A 258 1.69 -19.44 -13.11
N TYR A 259 1.27 -19.85 -11.93
CA TYR A 259 0.09 -19.36 -11.23
C TYR A 259 0.52 -18.48 -10.06
N ASN A 260 0.11 -17.22 -10.05
CA ASN A 260 0.42 -16.26 -8.99
C ASN A 260 -0.90 -15.77 -8.39
N TRP A 261 -1.09 -15.92 -7.09
CA TRP A 261 -2.32 -15.54 -6.38
C TRP A 261 -1.99 -14.75 -5.11
N ARG A 262 -2.86 -13.79 -4.77
CA ARG A 262 -2.81 -13.08 -3.49
C ARG A 262 -4.22 -12.85 -2.95
N SER A 263 -4.37 -12.86 -1.63
CA SER A 263 -5.60 -12.48 -0.94
C SER A 263 -5.88 -10.97 -1.10
N GLY A 264 -7.07 -10.55 -0.69
CA GLY A 264 -7.42 -9.12 -0.69
C GLY A 264 -6.51 -8.29 0.22
N TYR A 265 -6.46 -6.99 -0.01
CA TYR A 265 -5.62 -6.06 0.75
C TYR A 265 -6.22 -4.65 0.78
N LEU A 266 -5.85 -3.86 1.78
CA LEU A 266 -6.23 -2.45 1.84
C LEU A 266 -5.43 -1.67 0.79
N SER A 267 -6.11 -1.00 -0.12
CA SER A 267 -5.48 -0.18 -1.17
C SER A 267 -5.51 1.32 -0.86
N SER A 268 -6.48 1.76 -0.05
CA SER A 268 -6.55 3.13 0.44
C SER A 268 -7.33 3.15 1.76
N TYR A 269 -6.86 3.94 2.73
CA TYR A 269 -7.60 4.22 3.97
C TYR A 269 -8.92 4.97 3.71
N ARG A 270 -9.03 5.64 2.55
CA ARG A 270 -10.15 6.51 2.25
C ARG A 270 -10.41 6.64 0.75
N ASP A 271 -11.69 6.68 0.39
CA ASP A 271 -12.19 7.18 -0.88
C ASP A 271 -12.51 8.67 -0.79
N PHE A 272 -12.17 9.43 -1.85
CA PHE A 272 -12.29 10.88 -1.87
C PHE A 272 -13.72 11.38 -1.63
N VAL A 273 -14.72 10.68 -2.18
CA VAL A 273 -16.13 11.07 -2.12
C VAL A 273 -16.77 10.62 -0.82
N THR A 274 -16.59 9.35 -0.45
CA THR A 274 -17.37 8.72 0.62
C THR A 274 -16.67 8.73 1.98
N GLY A 275 -15.34 8.84 2.03
CA GLY A 275 -14.59 8.64 3.27
C GLY A 275 -14.26 7.17 3.59
N ASN A 276 -14.83 6.23 2.83
CA ASN A 276 -14.76 4.81 3.13
C ASN A 276 -13.43 4.19 2.68
N PRO A 277 -12.84 3.24 3.43
CA PRO A 277 -11.65 2.52 3.01
C PRO A 277 -11.93 1.61 1.81
N ILE A 278 -10.92 1.46 0.94
CA ILE A 278 -11.00 0.70 -0.31
C ILE A 278 -10.10 -0.52 -0.22
N PHE A 279 -10.68 -1.69 -0.43
CA PHE A 279 -9.99 -2.98 -0.45
C PHE A 279 -9.95 -3.53 -1.87
N GLN A 280 -8.82 -4.11 -2.25
CA GLN A 280 -8.72 -4.93 -3.46
C GLN A 280 -9.12 -6.37 -3.11
N THR A 281 -9.85 -7.05 -3.98
CA THR A 281 -10.25 -8.44 -3.76
C THR A 281 -9.11 -9.40 -4.07
N GLY A 282 -9.19 -10.61 -3.51
CA GLY A 282 -8.23 -11.67 -3.81
C GLY A 282 -8.33 -12.11 -5.26
N ARG A 283 -7.19 -12.29 -5.94
CA ARG A 283 -7.13 -12.64 -7.36
C ARG A 283 -5.86 -13.41 -7.71
N GLY A 284 -5.93 -14.19 -8.80
CA GLY A 284 -4.80 -14.95 -9.31
C GLY A 284 -4.70 -14.97 -10.82
N TYR A 285 -3.47 -14.98 -11.33
CA TYR A 285 -3.13 -14.98 -12.74
C TYR A 285 -2.43 -16.27 -13.10
N LEU A 286 -2.83 -16.88 -14.22
CA LEU A 286 -2.12 -17.99 -14.84
C LEU A 286 -1.44 -17.50 -16.12
N ASP A 287 -0.13 -17.63 -16.17
CA ASP A 287 0.69 -17.32 -17.32
C ASP A 287 1.35 -18.60 -17.84
N GLY A 288 1.53 -18.68 -19.15
CA GLY A 288 2.14 -19.82 -19.81
C GLY A 288 3.28 -19.40 -20.71
N SER A 289 4.33 -20.22 -20.77
CA SER A 289 5.39 -20.09 -21.76
C SER A 289 5.77 -21.44 -22.35
N LEU A 290 6.04 -21.45 -23.64
CA LEU A 290 6.55 -22.59 -24.40
C LEU A 290 7.76 -22.13 -25.19
N LYS A 291 8.84 -22.92 -25.12
CA LYS A 291 10.04 -22.83 -25.95
C LYS A 291 10.14 -24.13 -26.75
N TYR A 292 10.43 -24.01 -28.04
CA TYR A 292 10.73 -25.15 -28.89
C TYR A 292 11.97 -24.86 -29.74
N ASP A 293 13.00 -25.69 -29.58
CA ASP A 293 14.21 -25.65 -30.37
C ASP A 293 14.02 -26.49 -31.63
N ILE A 294 13.90 -25.81 -32.79
CA ILE A 294 13.78 -26.46 -34.10
C ILE A 294 15.13 -27.10 -34.47
N ASN A 295 16.21 -26.37 -34.22
CA ASN A 295 17.61 -26.80 -34.34
C ASN A 295 18.50 -25.87 -33.48
N ASP A 296 19.80 -26.14 -33.44
CA ASP A 296 20.78 -25.39 -32.62
C ASP A 296 20.80 -23.87 -32.89
N ALA A 297 20.39 -23.46 -34.10
CA ALA A 297 20.37 -22.07 -34.51
C ALA A 297 18.98 -21.43 -34.37
N LEU A 298 17.88 -22.18 -34.49
CA LEU A 298 16.52 -21.65 -34.61
C LEU A 298 15.60 -22.13 -33.49
N GLN A 299 15.01 -21.17 -32.78
CA GLN A 299 14.11 -21.39 -31.64
C GLN A 299 12.80 -20.60 -31.81
N VAL A 300 11.68 -21.24 -31.45
CA VAL A 300 10.36 -20.62 -31.37
C VAL A 300 9.96 -20.47 -29.91
N ARG A 301 9.33 -19.33 -29.58
CA ARG A 301 8.76 -19.07 -28.25
C ARG A 301 7.31 -18.63 -28.37
N LEU A 302 6.49 -19.12 -27.46
CA LEU A 302 5.12 -18.66 -27.23
C LEU A 302 5.00 -18.25 -25.77
N GLN A 303 4.42 -17.07 -25.53
CA GLN A 303 4.07 -16.60 -24.19
C GLN A 303 2.60 -16.21 -24.19
N VAL A 304 1.87 -16.63 -23.17
CA VAL A 304 0.47 -16.27 -22.96
C VAL A 304 0.35 -15.73 -21.54
N ALA A 305 0.01 -14.45 -21.43
CA ALA A 305 -0.27 -13.82 -20.14
C ALA A 305 -1.77 -13.77 -19.88
N ASN A 306 -2.16 -13.92 -18.61
CA ASN A 306 -3.55 -13.95 -18.14
C ASN A 306 -4.42 -14.97 -18.90
N ILE A 307 -4.00 -16.23 -18.92
CA ILE A 307 -4.74 -17.34 -19.53
C ILE A 307 -6.16 -17.43 -18.95
N LEU A 308 -6.35 -17.10 -17.66
CA LEU A 308 -7.65 -17.18 -16.99
C LEU A 308 -8.60 -16.01 -17.30
N ASP A 309 -8.13 -14.95 -17.98
CA ASP A 309 -8.90 -13.71 -18.16
C ASP A 309 -9.35 -13.09 -16.82
N THR A 310 -8.47 -13.17 -15.82
CA THR A 310 -8.72 -12.69 -14.45
C THR A 310 -8.94 -11.19 -14.42
N LYS A 311 -9.92 -10.76 -13.63
CA LYS A 311 -10.24 -9.35 -13.35
C LYS A 311 -9.69 -8.91 -11.99
N ALA A 312 -9.44 -7.62 -11.88
CA ALA A 312 -9.02 -6.93 -10.68
C ALA A 312 -10.20 -6.12 -10.15
N ASP A 313 -10.81 -6.61 -9.07
CA ASP A 313 -11.95 -5.93 -8.45
C ASP A 313 -11.52 -5.23 -7.16
N ALA A 314 -12.20 -4.13 -6.86
CA ALA A 314 -12.08 -3.43 -5.60
C ALA A 314 -13.46 -3.28 -4.96
N GLU A 315 -13.48 -3.38 -3.64
CA GLU A 315 -14.63 -3.19 -2.79
C GLU A 315 -14.39 -2.04 -1.82
N GLN A 316 -15.48 -1.49 -1.31
CA GLN A 316 -15.47 -0.42 -0.34
C GLN A 316 -16.23 -0.86 0.91
N GLN A 317 -15.70 -0.59 2.09
CA GLN A 317 -16.42 -0.84 3.34
C GLN A 317 -17.49 0.22 3.53
N ILE A 318 -18.72 -0.19 3.86
CA ILE A 318 -19.89 0.71 3.93
C ILE A 318 -20.53 0.78 5.32
N ASP A 319 -20.06 -0.03 6.28
CA ASP A 319 -20.51 0.03 7.66
C ASP A 319 -19.41 -0.33 8.68
N ALA A 320 -19.70 -0.12 9.97
CA ALA A 320 -18.80 -0.46 11.08
C ALA A 320 -18.70 -1.97 11.35
N ALA A 321 -19.61 -2.77 10.81
CA ALA A 321 -19.56 -4.23 10.91
C ALA A 321 -18.57 -4.86 9.91
N GLY A 322 -17.99 -4.06 9.01
CA GLY A 322 -17.04 -4.52 7.99
C GLY A 322 -17.70 -4.98 6.70
N GLN A 323 -18.99 -4.68 6.48
CA GLN A 323 -19.67 -4.98 5.23
C GLN A 323 -19.00 -4.23 4.07
N ARG A 324 -18.71 -4.94 2.98
CA ARG A 324 -18.08 -4.40 1.78
C ARG A 324 -18.99 -4.51 0.56
N PHE A 325 -18.89 -3.54 -0.35
CA PHE A 325 -19.64 -3.51 -1.62
C PHE A 325 -18.72 -3.20 -2.80
N GLY A 326 -19.04 -3.72 -3.98
CA GLY A 326 -18.23 -3.54 -5.19
C GLY A 326 -18.10 -2.07 -5.61
N ARG A 327 -16.87 -1.64 -5.89
CA ARG A 327 -16.53 -0.25 -6.26
C ARG A 327 -16.07 -0.12 -7.70
N THR A 328 -15.06 -0.90 -8.10
CA THR A 328 -14.47 -0.84 -9.45
C THR A 328 -14.02 -2.21 -9.91
N SER A 329 -14.02 -2.44 -11.22
CA SER A 329 -13.50 -3.66 -11.85
C SER A 329 -12.62 -3.28 -13.03
N PHE A 330 -11.43 -3.86 -13.11
CA PHE A 330 -10.50 -3.69 -14.22
C PHE A 330 -10.17 -5.05 -14.81
N VAL A 331 -10.21 -5.17 -16.14
CA VAL A 331 -9.78 -6.40 -16.83
C VAL A 331 -8.34 -6.20 -17.29
N GLY A 332 -7.47 -7.14 -16.95
CA GLY A 332 -6.15 -7.22 -17.57
C GLY A 332 -6.26 -8.04 -18.85
N ASP A 333 -5.88 -7.48 -20.00
CA ASP A 333 -5.97 -8.20 -21.27
C ASP A 333 -5.20 -9.53 -21.25
N ARG A 334 -5.82 -10.59 -21.80
CA ARG A 334 -5.08 -11.79 -22.21
C ARG A 334 -4.16 -11.41 -23.38
N ARG A 335 -2.86 -11.62 -23.22
CA ARG A 335 -1.86 -11.23 -24.21
C ARG A 335 -1.08 -12.45 -24.70
N ILE A 336 -1.03 -12.62 -26.02
CA ILE A 336 -0.28 -13.70 -26.67
C ILE A 336 0.90 -13.07 -27.41
N LYS A 337 2.11 -13.57 -27.16
CA LYS A 337 3.33 -13.18 -27.87
C LYS A 337 3.98 -14.40 -28.49
N VAL A 338 4.33 -14.29 -29.76
CA VAL A 338 5.12 -15.29 -30.49
C VAL A 338 6.46 -14.66 -30.85
N GLY A 339 7.54 -15.38 -30.55
CA GLY A 339 8.90 -14.94 -30.82
C GLY A 339 9.67 -15.99 -31.61
N LEU A 340 10.55 -15.52 -32.49
CA LEU A 340 11.54 -16.33 -33.18
C LEU A 340 12.92 -15.83 -32.80
N ARG A 341 13.83 -16.74 -32.44
CA ARG A 341 15.23 -16.43 -32.17
C ARG A 341 16.10 -17.25 -33.10
N TYR A 342 17.04 -16.58 -33.76
CA TYR A 342 18.07 -17.20 -34.58
C TYR A 342 19.46 -16.82 -34.05
N ASN A 343 20.31 -17.80 -33.77
CA ASN A 343 21.71 -17.60 -33.36
C ASN A 343 22.62 -18.05 -34.52
N PHE A 344 23.65 -17.26 -34.83
CA PHE A 344 24.59 -17.49 -35.93
C PHE A 344 26.05 -17.43 -35.46
#